data_AF-A0A7F8PWU1-F1
#
_entry.id   AF-A0A7F8PWU1-F1
#
_cell.length_a   1.000
_cell.length_b   1.000
_cell.length_c   1.000
_cell.angle_alpha   90.00
_cell.angle_beta   90.00
_cell.angle_gamma   90.00
#
_symmetry.space_group_name_H-M   'P 1'
#
loop_
_entity.id
_entity.type
_entity.pdbx_description
1 polymer ?
#
loop_
_entity_poly.entity_id
_entity_poly.type
_entity_poly.pdbx_seq_one_letter_code
_entity_poly.pdbx_strand_id
1 'polypeptide(L)'
;MQRNDGRDHEGSSCLQVNLLSKFLLIAKSCYEQRNFATAMQILGGLEHLAVRQSPAWRILPAKIAEVMEELKAVEVFLKSDSLCLMEGRRFRAQPTLPSARLLAMHIQQLETGGFTMTNGAHRWSKLRNIAKVVSQVRAFQENPYTFAPDPKLQSYLKQRIARFSGADISILAADNRASFHQITSEKHSRKIQDKLRRMKATFQ
;
A
#
# COMPACT_ATOMS: atom_id res chain seq x y z
N MET A 1 22.32 -29.25 -27.55
CA MET A 1 21.09 -28.42 -27.56
C MET A 1 20.74 -28.05 -26.12
N GLN A 2 21.35 -27.00 -25.61
CA GLN A 2 21.18 -26.50 -24.23
C GLN A 2 21.12 -24.98 -24.29
N ARG A 3 19.94 -24.40 -24.03
CA ARG A 3 19.68 -22.99 -23.71
C ARG A 3 18.18 -22.87 -23.41
N ASN A 4 17.77 -22.58 -22.17
CA ASN A 4 16.80 -21.51 -21.88
C ASN A 4 16.35 -21.27 -20.43
N ASP A 5 16.69 -22.08 -19.43
CA ASP A 5 16.12 -21.92 -18.07
C ASP A 5 16.57 -20.68 -17.25
N GLY A 6 17.48 -19.86 -17.77
CA GLY A 6 17.99 -18.66 -17.08
C GLY A 6 17.16 -17.39 -17.32
N ARG A 7 16.42 -17.30 -18.43
CA ARG A 7 15.73 -16.07 -18.84
C ARG A 7 14.42 -15.81 -18.10
N ASP A 8 13.74 -16.86 -17.65
CA ASP A 8 12.39 -16.74 -17.09
C ASP A 8 12.39 -16.22 -15.63
N HIS A 9 13.42 -16.56 -14.84
CA HIS A 9 13.60 -16.04 -13.47
C HIS A 9 13.92 -14.53 -13.46
N GLU A 10 14.73 -14.06 -14.41
CA GLU A 10 15.11 -12.66 -14.53
C GLU A 10 13.93 -11.82 -15.05
N GLY A 11 13.13 -12.39 -15.98
CA GLY A 11 11.89 -11.80 -16.49
C GLY A 11 10.83 -11.57 -15.40
N SER A 12 10.55 -12.58 -14.56
CA SER A 12 9.57 -12.42 -13.47
C SER A 12 10.02 -11.44 -12.40
N SER A 13 11.32 -11.39 -12.08
CA SER A 13 11.88 -10.46 -11.09
C SER A 13 11.82 -9.01 -11.59
N CYS A 14 12.19 -8.78 -12.86
CA CYS A 14 12.11 -7.48 -13.52
C CYS A 14 10.66 -6.95 -13.56
N LEU A 15 9.68 -7.81 -13.87
CA LEU A 15 8.26 -7.43 -13.85
C LEU A 15 7.78 -7.01 -12.46
N GLN A 16 8.19 -7.72 -11.40
CA GLN A 16 7.83 -7.36 -10.02
C GLN A 16 8.46 -6.03 -9.61
N VAL A 17 9.73 -5.78 -9.96
CA VAL A 17 10.40 -4.49 -9.72
C VAL A 17 9.68 -3.35 -10.43
N ASN A 18 9.30 -3.56 -11.70
CA ASN A 18 8.56 -2.56 -12.47
C ASN A 18 7.19 -2.27 -11.87
N LEU A 19 6.49 -3.30 -11.40
CA LEU A 19 5.19 -3.15 -10.76
C LEU A 19 5.28 -2.41 -9.42
N LEU A 20 6.23 -2.80 -8.56
CA LEU A 20 6.48 -2.11 -7.29
C LEU A 20 6.85 -0.65 -7.52
N SER A 21 7.77 -0.39 -8.46
CA SER A 21 8.18 0.97 -8.83
C SER A 21 6.99 1.80 -9.29
N LYS A 22 6.14 1.22 -10.15
CA LYS A 22 4.96 1.91 -10.66
C LYS A 22 3.98 2.27 -9.54
N PHE A 23 3.71 1.35 -8.61
CA PHE A 23 2.81 1.65 -7.47
C PHE A 23 3.37 2.69 -6.52
N LEU A 24 4.68 2.65 -6.23
CA LEU A 24 5.33 3.67 -5.40
C LEU A 24 5.26 5.05 -6.05
N LEU A 25 5.52 5.15 -7.36
CA LEU A 25 5.41 6.40 -8.10
C LEU A 25 3.97 6.92 -8.17
N ILE A 26 2.98 6.04 -8.34
CA ILE A 26 1.56 6.42 -8.29
C ILE A 26 1.22 6.94 -6.89
N ALA A 27 1.62 6.24 -5.82
CA ALA A 27 1.37 6.67 -4.45
C ALA A 27 2.00 8.04 -4.15
N LYS A 28 3.24 8.26 -4.60
CA LYS A 28 3.91 9.56 -4.50
C LYS A 28 3.14 10.65 -5.23
N SER A 29 2.73 10.39 -6.47
CA SER A 29 1.96 11.35 -7.27
C SER A 29 0.62 11.68 -6.60
N CYS A 30 -0.07 10.69 -6.03
CA CYS A 30 -1.28 10.91 -5.25
C CYS A 30 -1.00 11.79 -4.02
N TYR A 31 0.07 11.52 -3.28
CA TYR A 31 0.48 12.33 -2.13
C TYR A 31 0.79 13.79 -2.53
N GLU A 32 1.58 13.99 -3.58
CA GLU A 32 1.94 15.32 -4.09
C GLU A 32 0.71 16.12 -4.55
N GLN A 33 -0.29 15.43 -5.09
CA GLN A 33 -1.60 15.98 -5.46
C GLN A 33 -2.59 16.06 -4.29
N ARG A 34 -2.14 15.81 -3.06
CA ARG A 34 -2.96 15.81 -1.84
C ARG A 34 -4.13 14.82 -1.86
N ASN A 35 -4.02 13.75 -2.65
CA ASN A 35 -4.88 12.58 -2.60
C ASN A 35 -4.31 11.57 -1.59
N PHE A 36 -4.45 11.92 -0.31
CA PHE A 36 -4.00 11.09 0.80
C PHE A 36 -4.79 9.80 0.92
N ALA A 37 -6.06 9.80 0.53
CA ALA A 37 -6.88 8.58 0.51
C ALA A 37 -6.23 7.48 -0.33
N THR A 38 -5.96 7.74 -1.60
CA THR A 38 -5.36 6.73 -2.50
C THR A 38 -3.91 6.43 -2.11
N ALA A 39 -3.11 7.43 -1.75
CA ALA A 39 -1.72 7.23 -1.34
C ALA A 39 -1.60 6.26 -0.15
N MET A 40 -2.42 6.45 0.90
CA MET A 40 -2.40 5.58 2.08
C MET A 40 -2.96 4.19 1.80
N GLN A 41 -3.93 4.05 0.87
CA GLN A 41 -4.41 2.73 0.45
C GLN A 41 -3.33 1.94 -0.30
N ILE A 42 -2.58 2.60 -1.20
CA ILE A 42 -1.47 1.96 -1.90
C ILE A 42 -0.37 1.59 -0.89
N LEU A 43 0.00 2.50 0.02
CA LEU A 43 0.97 2.21 1.08
C LEU A 43 0.57 0.96 1.87
N GLY A 44 -0.66 0.91 2.39
CA GLY A 44 -1.15 -0.26 3.13
C GLY A 44 -1.11 -1.56 2.33
N GLY A 45 -1.38 -1.50 1.01
CA GLY A 45 -1.23 -2.65 0.11
C GLY A 45 0.23 -3.09 -0.07
N LEU A 46 1.17 -2.15 -0.19
CA LEU A 46 2.60 -2.42 -0.30
C LEU A 46 3.21 -2.94 1.02
N GLU A 47 2.63 -2.56 2.16
CA GLU A 47 3.01 -3.05 3.49
C GLU A 47 2.43 -4.43 3.82
N HIS A 48 1.47 -4.92 3.04
CA HIS A 48 0.92 -6.25 3.22
C HIS A 48 2.04 -7.31 3.20
N LEU A 49 2.02 -8.23 4.17
CA LEU A 49 3.09 -9.21 4.40
C LEU A 49 3.47 -9.98 3.13
N ALA A 50 2.47 -10.42 2.36
CA ALA A 50 2.70 -11.15 1.11
C ALA A 50 3.48 -10.33 0.06
N VAL A 51 3.27 -9.00 0.03
CA VAL A 51 3.99 -8.10 -0.88
C VAL A 51 5.37 -7.79 -0.34
N ARG A 52 5.51 -7.51 0.97
CA ARG A 52 6.79 -7.22 1.63
C ARG A 52 7.79 -8.38 1.56
N GLN A 53 7.33 -9.61 1.46
CA GLN A 53 8.19 -10.79 1.30
C GLN A 53 8.72 -10.98 -0.14
N SER A 54 8.31 -10.15 -1.11
CA SER A 54 8.83 -10.23 -2.47
C SER A 54 10.35 -9.97 -2.52
N PRO A 55 11.14 -10.76 -3.25
CA PRO A 55 12.58 -10.49 -3.42
C PRO A 55 12.85 -9.21 -4.21
N ALA A 56 11.86 -8.70 -4.97
CA ALA A 56 11.99 -7.48 -5.78
C ALA A 56 12.35 -6.23 -4.97
N TRP A 57 11.99 -6.20 -3.67
CA TRP A 57 12.39 -5.11 -2.77
C TRP A 57 13.91 -4.97 -2.62
N ARG A 58 14.68 -6.05 -2.78
CA ARG A 58 16.15 -6.04 -2.62
C ARG A 58 16.89 -5.44 -3.80
N ILE A 59 16.28 -5.44 -4.96
CA ILE A 59 16.87 -4.97 -6.22
C ILE A 59 16.18 -3.71 -6.75
N LEU A 60 15.23 -3.16 -5.98
CA LEU A 60 14.55 -1.92 -6.28
C LEU A 60 15.56 -0.76 -6.25
N PRO A 61 15.53 0.19 -7.21
CA PRO A 61 16.42 1.35 -7.15
C PRO A 61 16.24 2.13 -5.85
N ALA A 62 17.35 2.57 -5.24
CA ALA A 62 17.35 3.24 -3.93
C ALA A 62 16.38 4.43 -3.87
N LYS A 63 16.40 5.30 -4.90
CA LYS A 63 15.49 6.44 -5.04
C LYS A 63 14.00 6.05 -5.01
N ILE A 64 13.67 4.87 -5.54
CA ILE A 64 12.29 4.37 -5.55
C ILE A 64 11.95 3.76 -4.19
N ALA A 65 12.90 3.06 -3.55
CA ALA A 65 12.72 2.55 -2.19
C ALA A 65 12.53 3.69 -1.16
N GLU A 66 13.21 4.83 -1.32
CA GLU A 66 13.05 6.02 -0.47
C GLU A 66 11.61 6.56 -0.46
N VAL A 67 10.87 6.42 -1.57
CA VAL A 67 9.46 6.81 -1.65
C VAL A 67 8.61 6.06 -0.62
N MET A 68 8.95 4.80 -0.33
CA MET A 68 8.25 4.02 0.69
C MET A 68 8.40 4.65 2.09
N GLU A 69 9.63 5.04 2.44
CA GLU A 69 9.92 5.64 3.74
C GLU A 69 9.33 7.04 3.86
N GLU A 70 9.33 7.82 2.77
CA GLU A 70 8.62 9.10 2.68
C GLU A 70 7.11 8.92 2.96
N LEU A 71 6.46 7.95 2.30
CA LEU A 71 5.04 7.68 2.48
C LEU A 71 4.71 7.21 3.90
N LYS A 72 5.57 6.41 4.54
CA LYS A 72 5.41 6.03 5.95
C LYS A 72 5.53 7.23 6.89
N ALA A 73 6.49 8.11 6.66
CA ALA A 73 6.63 9.33 7.44
C ALA A 73 5.38 10.22 7.30
N VAL A 74 4.81 10.31 6.09
CA VAL A 74 3.52 10.98 5.86
C VAL A 74 2.40 10.29 6.64
N GLU A 75 2.30 8.96 6.65
CA GLU A 75 1.27 8.26 7.42
C GLU A 75 1.38 8.56 8.93
N VAL A 76 2.59 8.55 9.49
CA VAL A 76 2.83 8.91 10.90
C VAL A 76 2.42 10.34 11.18
N PHE A 77 2.75 11.28 10.29
CA PHE A 77 2.34 12.67 10.41
C PHE A 77 0.81 12.81 10.42
N LEU A 78 0.12 12.18 9.46
CA LEU A 78 -1.34 12.19 9.37
C LEU A 78 -2.03 11.55 10.59
N LYS A 79 -1.38 10.58 11.23
CA LYS A 79 -1.87 9.94 12.47
C LYS A 79 -1.65 10.80 13.72
N SER A 80 -0.68 11.72 13.69
CA SER A 80 -0.27 12.50 14.86
C SER A 80 -1.17 13.72 15.10
N ASP A 81 -1.68 14.34 14.04
CA ASP A 81 -2.53 15.52 14.16
C ASP A 81 -3.76 15.44 13.23
N SER A 82 -4.93 15.54 13.86
CA SER A 82 -6.22 15.51 13.18
C SER A 82 -6.47 16.69 12.24
N LEU A 83 -5.78 17.83 12.42
CA LEU A 83 -5.98 19.06 11.64
C LEU A 83 -4.83 19.37 10.68
N CYS A 84 -3.79 18.53 10.61
CA CYS A 84 -2.57 18.82 9.84
C CYS A 84 -2.81 19.12 8.34
N LEU A 85 -3.89 18.60 7.78
CA LEU A 85 -4.26 18.85 6.38
C LEU A 85 -4.89 20.22 6.12
N MET A 86 -5.38 20.88 7.17
CA MET A 86 -5.97 22.22 7.11
C MET A 86 -4.92 23.33 7.17
N GLU A 87 -3.66 22.98 7.44
CA GLU A 87 -2.59 23.93 7.65
C GLU A 87 -1.97 24.40 6.33
N GLY A 88 -1.49 25.65 6.35
CA GLY A 88 -0.70 26.24 5.27
C GLY A 88 -1.48 26.68 4.03
N ARG A 89 -0.74 27.28 3.09
CA ARG A 89 -1.33 27.83 1.85
C ARG A 89 -1.87 26.75 0.91
N ARG A 90 -1.29 25.55 0.95
CA ARG A 90 -1.67 24.44 0.04
C ARG A 90 -3.09 23.96 0.25
N PHE A 91 -3.58 23.94 1.49
CA PHE A 91 -4.99 23.61 1.79
C PHE A 91 -5.98 24.48 1.00
N ARG A 92 -5.74 25.80 0.96
CA ARG A 92 -6.63 26.75 0.28
C ARG A 92 -6.50 26.72 -1.24
N ALA A 93 -5.33 26.35 -1.75
CA ALA A 93 -5.00 26.45 -3.17
C ALA A 93 -5.18 25.16 -3.95
N GLN A 94 -5.23 23.99 -3.28
CA GLN A 94 -5.22 22.69 -3.94
C GLN A 94 -6.35 21.79 -3.42
N PRO A 95 -7.01 21.02 -4.32
CA PRO A 95 -7.96 20.00 -3.90
C PRO A 95 -7.27 19.00 -2.97
N THR A 96 -8.00 18.49 -1.99
CA THR A 96 -7.47 17.53 -1.00
C THR A 96 -8.46 16.40 -0.83
N LEU A 97 -7.99 15.15 -0.95
CA LEU A 97 -8.80 13.96 -0.63
C LEU A 97 -8.23 13.27 0.63
N PRO A 98 -8.81 13.49 1.81
CA PRO A 98 -8.32 12.90 3.05
C PRO A 98 -8.61 11.40 3.15
N SER A 99 -7.79 10.66 3.88
CA SER A 99 -8.06 9.25 4.19
C SER A 99 -9.21 9.13 5.19
N ALA A 100 -10.34 8.56 4.75
CA ALA A 100 -11.50 8.32 5.61
C ALA A 100 -11.16 7.45 6.83
N ARG A 101 -10.27 6.47 6.68
CA ARG A 101 -9.79 5.62 7.78
C ARG A 101 -9.07 6.42 8.86
N LEU A 102 -8.21 7.36 8.47
CA LEU A 102 -7.45 8.18 9.43
C LEU A 102 -8.36 9.22 10.10
N LEU A 103 -9.31 9.80 9.36
CA LEU A 103 -10.33 10.67 9.96
C LEU A 103 -11.18 9.92 11.00
N ALA A 104 -11.63 8.71 10.67
CA ALA A 104 -12.37 7.87 11.60
C ALA A 104 -11.55 7.52 12.84
N MET A 105 -10.25 7.23 12.67
CA MET A 105 -9.33 7.01 13.79
C MET A 105 -9.28 8.23 14.73
N HIS A 106 -9.13 9.44 14.18
CA HIS A 106 -9.11 10.68 14.97
C HIS A 106 -10.42 10.92 15.72
N ILE A 107 -11.57 10.66 15.07
CA ILE A 107 -12.89 10.75 15.72
C ILE A 107 -12.96 9.73 16.86
N GLN A 108 -12.62 8.45 16.62
CA GLN A 108 -12.66 7.41 17.64
C GLN A 108 -11.79 7.73 18.87
N GLN A 109 -10.61 8.30 18.65
CA GLN A 109 -9.74 8.77 19.74
C GLN A 109 -10.43 9.87 20.55
N LEU A 110 -11.04 10.85 19.87
CA LEU A 110 -11.81 11.91 20.52
C LEU A 110 -13.07 11.39 21.21
N GLU A 111 -13.64 10.26 20.79
CA GLU A 111 -14.81 9.64 21.40
C GLU A 111 -14.49 8.84 22.66
N THR A 112 -13.22 8.53 22.92
CA THR A 112 -12.80 7.74 24.09
C THR A 112 -13.27 8.39 25.40
N GLY A 113 -13.82 7.56 26.31
CA GLY A 113 -14.45 8.00 27.56
C GLY A 113 -15.87 8.54 27.39
N GLY A 114 -16.55 8.88 28.50
CA GLY A 114 -17.92 9.40 28.48
C GLY A 114 -18.06 10.80 27.84
N PHE A 115 -19.24 11.10 27.29
CA PHE A 115 -19.61 12.44 26.81
C PHE A 115 -20.22 13.34 27.88
N THR A 116 -20.56 12.76 29.02
CA THR A 116 -21.12 13.45 30.18
C THR A 116 -20.11 13.48 31.32
N MET A 117 -20.25 14.47 32.17
CA MET A 117 -19.61 14.56 33.47
C MET A 117 -20.44 13.80 34.52
N THR A 118 -19.90 13.60 35.72
CA THR A 118 -20.61 12.92 36.82
C THR A 118 -21.88 13.65 37.27
N ASN A 119 -21.95 14.96 37.05
CA ASN A 119 -23.12 15.80 37.31
C ASN A 119 -24.14 15.80 36.15
N GLY A 120 -23.96 14.96 35.13
CA GLY A 120 -24.84 14.89 33.95
C GLY A 120 -24.58 15.93 32.86
N ALA A 121 -23.73 16.94 33.09
CA ALA A 121 -23.43 17.96 32.10
C ALA A 121 -22.61 17.41 30.91
N HIS A 122 -22.86 17.92 29.70
CA HIS A 122 -22.11 17.51 28.51
C HIS A 122 -20.69 18.09 28.46
N ARG A 123 -19.73 17.28 27.98
CA ARG A 123 -18.36 17.70 27.72
C ARG A 123 -18.28 18.47 26.38
N TRP A 124 -18.67 19.74 26.40
CA TRP A 124 -18.73 20.59 25.20
C TRP A 124 -17.40 20.74 24.45
N SER A 125 -16.26 20.72 25.14
CA SER A 125 -14.94 20.74 24.51
C SER A 125 -14.71 19.54 23.60
N LYS A 126 -15.11 18.35 24.06
CA LYS A 126 -15.06 17.08 23.30
C LYS A 126 -15.91 17.18 22.03
N LEU A 127 -17.17 17.60 22.18
CA LEU A 127 -18.09 17.78 21.05
C LEU A 127 -17.58 18.80 20.04
N ARG A 128 -17.02 19.93 20.50
CA ARG A 128 -16.40 20.94 19.62
C ARG A 128 -15.20 20.39 18.87
N ASN A 129 -14.36 19.58 19.50
CA ASN A 129 -13.20 18.99 18.82
C ASN A 129 -13.62 18.00 17.74
N ILE A 130 -14.61 17.15 18.01
CA ILE A 130 -15.19 16.26 16.98
C ILE A 130 -15.77 17.09 15.82
N ALA A 131 -16.55 18.14 16.13
CA ALA A 131 -17.11 19.02 15.12
C ALA A 131 -16.03 19.70 14.26
N LYS A 132 -14.88 20.07 14.82
CA LYS A 132 -13.74 20.60 14.06
C LYS A 132 -13.20 19.57 13.07
N VAL A 133 -13.00 18.31 13.50
CA VAL A 133 -12.52 17.24 12.62
C VAL A 133 -13.50 16.97 11.47
N VAL A 134 -14.79 16.87 11.78
CA VAL A 134 -15.83 16.63 10.77
C VAL A 134 -15.96 17.81 9.80
N SER A 135 -15.84 19.05 10.28
CA SER A 135 -15.94 20.25 9.44
C SER A 135 -14.87 20.31 8.35
N GLN A 136 -13.70 19.70 8.55
CA GLN A 136 -12.66 19.63 7.52
C GLN A 136 -13.15 18.91 6.26
N VAL A 137 -13.97 17.87 6.41
CA VAL A 137 -14.49 17.10 5.27
C VAL A 137 -15.28 18.01 4.32
N ARG A 138 -16.10 18.90 4.89
CA ARG A 138 -16.85 19.88 4.11
C ARG A 138 -15.91 20.85 3.40
N ALA A 139 -14.91 21.37 4.11
CA ALA A 139 -13.94 22.28 3.53
C ALA A 139 -13.14 21.66 2.37
N PHE A 140 -12.82 20.36 2.43
CA PHE A 140 -12.17 19.66 1.33
C PHE A 140 -13.10 19.43 0.13
N GLN A 141 -14.41 19.32 0.34
CA GLN A 141 -15.40 19.17 -0.74
C GLN A 141 -15.60 20.45 -1.55
N GLU A 142 -15.34 21.62 -0.96
CA GLU A 142 -15.48 22.92 -1.62
C GLU A 142 -14.48 23.14 -2.77
N ASN A 143 -13.36 22.40 -2.79
CA ASN A 143 -12.33 22.49 -3.83
C ASN A 143 -12.11 21.12 -4.49
N PRO A 144 -12.92 20.75 -5.51
CA PRO A 144 -12.80 19.47 -6.20
C PRO A 144 -11.63 19.43 -7.19
N TYR A 145 -11.14 18.22 -7.48
CA TYR A 145 -10.17 18.01 -8.56
C TYR A 145 -10.78 18.35 -9.93
N THR A 146 -10.00 18.99 -10.79
CA THR A 146 -10.40 19.43 -12.14
C THR A 146 -9.98 18.46 -13.25
N PHE A 147 -9.71 17.20 -12.92
CA PHE A 147 -9.32 16.19 -13.91
C PHE A 147 -10.46 15.90 -14.88
N ALA A 148 -10.14 15.82 -16.18
CA ALA A 148 -11.09 15.32 -17.17
C ALA A 148 -11.41 13.84 -16.88
N PRO A 149 -12.69 13.45 -16.85
CA PRO A 149 -13.06 12.06 -16.63
C PRO A 149 -12.66 11.19 -17.84
N ASP A 150 -12.12 10.01 -17.57
CA ASP A 150 -11.95 8.92 -18.55
C ASP A 150 -12.90 7.77 -18.18
N PRO A 151 -14.10 7.69 -18.80
CA PRO A 151 -15.10 6.68 -18.45
C PRO A 151 -14.61 5.23 -18.68
N LYS A 152 -13.78 5.01 -19.71
CA LYS A 152 -13.29 3.67 -20.05
C LYS A 152 -12.30 3.19 -18.99
N LEU A 153 -11.35 4.03 -18.61
CA LEU A 153 -10.41 3.73 -17.54
C LEU A 153 -11.13 3.55 -16.19
N GLN A 154 -12.07 4.44 -15.86
CA GLN A 154 -12.85 4.34 -14.63
C GLN A 154 -13.63 3.02 -14.56
N SER A 155 -14.30 2.62 -15.64
CA SER A 155 -15.04 1.35 -15.71
C SER A 155 -14.10 0.16 -15.50
N TYR A 156 -12.96 0.14 -16.20
CA TYR A 156 -11.96 -0.91 -16.06
C TYR A 156 -11.44 -1.03 -14.61
N LEU A 157 -11.09 0.09 -13.98
CA LEU A 157 -10.62 0.11 -12.60
C LEU A 157 -11.71 -0.35 -11.61
N LYS A 158 -12.96 0.10 -11.78
CA LYS A 158 -14.09 -0.34 -10.95
C LYS A 158 -14.31 -1.85 -11.05
N GLN A 159 -14.30 -2.41 -12.27
CA GLN A 159 -14.43 -3.85 -12.48
C GLN A 159 -13.28 -4.62 -11.84
N ARG A 160 -12.04 -4.13 -12.00
CA ARG A 160 -10.86 -4.70 -11.35
C ARG A 160 -11.01 -4.69 -9.83
N ILE A 161 -11.39 -3.58 -9.22
CA ILE A 161 -11.57 -3.48 -7.76
C ILE A 161 -12.67 -4.44 -7.30
N ALA A 162 -13.82 -4.48 -7.98
CA ALA A 162 -14.92 -5.38 -7.65
C ALA A 162 -14.53 -6.86 -7.73
N ARG A 163 -13.69 -7.25 -8.70
CA ARG A 163 -13.19 -8.62 -8.81
C ARG A 163 -12.35 -9.07 -7.61
N PHE A 164 -11.67 -8.14 -6.94
CA PHE A 164 -10.73 -8.47 -5.84
C PHE A 164 -11.23 -8.01 -4.45
N SER A 165 -12.39 -7.37 -4.34
CA SER A 165 -12.87 -6.77 -3.08
C SER A 165 -13.10 -7.77 -1.94
N GLY A 166 -13.38 -9.03 -2.26
CA GLY A 166 -13.56 -10.13 -1.30
C GLY A 166 -12.54 -11.26 -1.44
N ALA A 167 -11.47 -11.06 -2.21
CA ALA A 167 -10.48 -12.11 -2.43
C ALA A 167 -9.55 -12.24 -1.22
N ASP A 168 -9.28 -13.48 -0.79
CA ASP A 168 -8.29 -13.75 0.24
C ASP A 168 -6.87 -13.60 -0.34
N ILE A 169 -6.13 -12.61 0.16
CA ILE A 169 -4.78 -12.29 -0.32
C ILE A 169 -3.82 -13.47 -0.08
N SER A 170 -4.03 -14.26 0.96
CA SER A 170 -3.21 -15.43 1.28
C SER A 170 -3.41 -16.53 0.25
N ILE A 171 -4.65 -16.76 -0.18
CA ILE A 171 -4.98 -17.73 -1.24
C ILE A 171 -4.38 -17.27 -2.57
N LEU A 172 -4.58 -15.99 -2.93
CA LEU A 172 -4.00 -15.40 -4.15
C LEU A 172 -2.46 -15.49 -4.17
N ALA A 173 -1.82 -15.35 -3.00
CA ALA A 173 -0.37 -15.46 -2.88
C ALA A 173 0.11 -16.92 -2.89
N ALA A 174 -0.69 -17.86 -2.37
CA ALA A 174 -0.38 -19.29 -2.34
C ALA A 174 -0.39 -19.91 -3.74
N ASP A 175 -1.39 -19.57 -4.57
CA ASP A 175 -1.44 -19.98 -5.99
C ASP A 175 -0.19 -19.53 -6.75
N ASN A 176 0.33 -18.35 -6.40
CA ASN A 176 1.56 -17.83 -6.96
C ASN A 176 2.80 -18.58 -6.40
N ARG A 177 2.84 -18.90 -5.10
CA ARG A 177 3.93 -19.66 -4.44
C ARG A 177 4.02 -21.11 -4.89
N ALA A 178 2.91 -21.76 -5.24
CA ALA A 178 2.94 -23.09 -5.83
C ALA A 178 3.81 -23.10 -7.10
N SER A 179 3.77 -22.02 -7.89
CA SER A 179 4.65 -21.81 -9.05
C SER A 179 6.13 -21.58 -8.67
N PHE A 180 6.42 -21.04 -7.47
CA PHE A 180 7.79 -20.80 -7.01
C PHE A 180 8.45 -22.00 -6.30
N HIS A 181 7.70 -22.75 -5.48
CA HIS A 181 8.24 -23.84 -4.66
C HIS A 181 8.51 -25.12 -5.44
N GLN A 182 7.73 -25.41 -6.49
CA GLN A 182 7.96 -26.57 -7.36
C GLN A 182 9.35 -26.50 -8.02
N ILE A 183 9.78 -25.30 -8.45
CA ILE A 183 11.04 -25.10 -9.18
C ILE A 183 12.26 -25.10 -8.23
N THR A 184 12.12 -24.60 -7.00
CA THR A 184 13.22 -24.63 -6.01
C THR A 184 13.48 -26.02 -5.45
N SER A 185 12.43 -26.82 -5.26
CA SER A 185 12.55 -28.22 -4.81
C SER A 185 13.29 -29.07 -5.86
N GLU A 186 12.97 -28.89 -7.15
CA GLU A 186 13.66 -29.57 -8.25
C GLU A 186 15.14 -29.18 -8.37
N LYS A 187 15.50 -27.89 -8.20
CA LYS A 187 16.90 -27.46 -8.26
C LYS A 187 17.73 -27.99 -7.09
N HIS A 188 17.16 -28.10 -5.90
CA HIS A 188 17.88 -28.62 -4.73
C HIS A 188 18.01 -30.15 -4.80
N SER A 189 16.96 -30.86 -5.22
CA SER A 189 17.00 -32.32 -5.39
C SER A 189 17.98 -32.75 -6.49
N ARG A 190 18.01 -32.07 -7.64
CA ARG A 190 19.00 -32.32 -8.71
C ARG A 190 20.44 -32.10 -8.23
N LYS A 191 20.72 -31.02 -7.47
CA LYS A 191 22.05 -30.77 -6.89
C LYS A 191 22.51 -31.84 -5.89
N ILE A 192 21.58 -32.36 -5.08
CA ILE A 192 21.89 -33.42 -4.11
C ILE A 192 22.13 -34.75 -4.84
N GLN A 193 21.32 -35.07 -5.84
CA GLN A 193 21.51 -36.25 -6.68
C GLN A 193 22.83 -36.20 -7.46
N ASP A 194 23.21 -35.05 -8.01
CA ASP A 194 24.47 -34.88 -8.74
C ASP A 194 25.70 -35.02 -7.82
N LYS A 195 25.63 -34.52 -6.58
CA LYS A 195 26.69 -34.73 -5.58
C LYS A 195 26.81 -36.20 -5.18
N LEU A 196 25.69 -36.88 -4.94
CA LEU A 196 25.68 -38.31 -4.63
C LEU A 196 26.23 -39.16 -5.79
N ARG A 197 25.88 -38.81 -7.03
CA ARG A 197 26.35 -39.54 -8.23
C ARG A 197 27.85 -39.35 -8.45
N ARG A 198 28.40 -38.16 -8.17
CA ARG A 198 29.84 -37.88 -8.25
C ARG A 198 30.64 -38.62 -7.19
N MET A 199 30.15 -38.67 -5.94
CA MET A 199 30.80 -39.45 -4.89
C MET A 199 30.82 -40.94 -5.24
N LYS A 200 29.74 -41.48 -5.82
CA LYS A 200 29.67 -42.89 -6.21
C LYS A 200 30.66 -43.27 -7.32
N ALA A 201 31.07 -42.32 -8.16
CA ALA A 201 32.08 -42.51 -9.20
C ALA A 201 33.53 -42.34 -8.70
N THR A 202 33.74 -41.90 -7.45
CA THR A 202 35.07 -41.75 -6.83
C THR A 202 35.48 -42.98 -6.00
N PHE A 203 34.62 -43.99 -5.91
CA PHE A 203 34.84 -45.25 -5.20
C PHE A 203 34.97 -46.46 -6.15
N GLN A 204 35.40 -46.25 -7.40
CA GLN A 204 35.82 -47.31 -8.32
C GLN A 204 37.26 -47.08 -8.75
#